data_AF-A0A3S1N4S3-F1
#
_entry.id   AF-A0A3S1N4S3-F1
#
_cell.length_a   1.000
_cell.length_b   1.000
_cell.length_c   1.000
_cell.angle_alpha   90.00
_cell.angle_beta   90.00
_cell.angle_gamma   90.00
#
_symmetry.space_group_name_H-M   'P 1'
#
loop_
_entity.id
_entity.type
_entity.pdbx_description
1 polymer ?
#
loop_
_entity_poly.entity_id
_entity_poly.type
_entity_poly.pdbx_seq_one_letter_code
_entity_poly.pdbx_strand_id
1 'polypeptide(L)'
;VPKVLTTELIVATARITAADLKSRFGIARPRLAIAGLNPHAGEGGAMGSEDTAIVAPAVETLKAEGIDAIGPLPADTMFHPRARTTYDAALCMYHDQALIPAKTLAFDEAVNVTLGLPFIRTSPDHGTAFDIAGKGIARPDSLIAALRLARRLADSGRRGRAAAA
;
A
#
# COMPACT_ATOMS: atom_id res chain seq x y z
N VAL A 1 -1.25 -10.87 14.56
CA VAL A 1 -1.81 -9.64 13.94
C VAL A 1 -2.80 -8.93 14.86
N PRO A 2 -3.89 -9.54 15.38
CA PRO A 2 -4.94 -8.79 16.07
C PRO A 2 -4.45 -8.03 17.32
N LYS A 3 -3.55 -8.62 18.11
CA LYS A 3 -3.01 -8.02 19.35
C LYS A 3 -2.15 -6.76 19.15
N VAL A 4 -1.70 -6.49 17.92
CA VAL A 4 -0.79 -5.37 17.62
C VAL A 4 -1.41 -4.33 16.69
N LEU A 5 -2.58 -4.63 16.11
CA LEU A 5 -3.29 -3.70 15.25
C LEU A 5 -4.08 -2.72 16.13
N THR A 6 -3.89 -1.42 15.91
CA THR A 6 -4.66 -0.37 16.60
C THR A 6 -5.16 0.66 15.60
N THR A 7 -6.17 1.43 15.99
CA THR A 7 -6.73 2.52 15.21
C THR A 7 -5.65 3.53 14.82
N GLU A 8 -4.79 3.88 15.77
CA GLU A 8 -3.71 4.85 15.60
C GLU A 8 -2.66 4.34 14.61
N LEU A 9 -2.36 3.04 14.63
CA LEU A 9 -1.43 2.42 13.68
C LEU A 9 -1.97 2.52 12.25
N ILE A 10 -3.27 2.24 12.05
CA ILE A 10 -3.93 2.36 10.74
C ILE A 10 -3.91 3.82 10.27
N VAL A 11 -4.32 4.75 11.13
CA VAL A 11 -4.34 6.19 10.82
C VAL A 11 -2.94 6.70 10.47
N ALA A 12 -1.92 6.37 11.26
CA ALA A 12 -0.54 6.77 10.98
C ALA A 12 -0.05 6.23 9.64
N THR A 13 -0.31 4.94 9.36
CA THR A 13 0.06 4.29 8.09
C THR A 13 -0.64 4.94 6.90
N ALA A 14 -1.94 5.23 7.02
CA ALA A 14 -2.73 5.88 5.99
C ALA A 14 -2.27 7.32 5.73
N ARG A 15 -1.96 8.11 6.77
CA ARG A 15 -1.43 9.47 6.62
C ARG A 15 -0.09 9.49 5.88
N ILE A 16 0.84 8.61 6.26
CA ILE A 16 2.12 8.45 5.56
C ILE A 16 1.89 8.09 4.09
N THR A 17 0.97 7.14 3.84
CA THR A 17 0.64 6.69 2.49
C THR A 17 0.04 7.82 1.65
N ALA A 18 -0.96 8.53 2.15
CA ALA A 18 -1.58 9.67 1.46
C ALA A 18 -0.56 10.78 1.17
N ALA A 19 0.30 11.13 2.15
CA ALA A 19 1.31 12.16 2.01
C ALA A 19 2.34 11.81 0.92
N ASP A 20 2.83 10.57 0.88
CA ASP A 20 3.79 10.13 -0.13
C ASP A 20 3.14 9.92 -1.51
N LEU A 21 1.90 9.41 -1.59
CA LEU A 21 1.16 9.34 -2.86
C LEU A 21 1.00 10.73 -3.49
N LYS A 22 0.74 11.75 -2.66
CA LYS A 22 0.65 13.13 -3.13
C LYS A 22 2.01 13.69 -3.55
N SER A 23 3.00 13.64 -2.65
CA SER A 23 4.28 14.34 -2.85
C SER A 23 5.25 13.62 -3.79
N ARG A 24 5.20 12.29 -3.87
CA ARG A 24 6.16 11.46 -4.63
C ARG A 24 5.51 10.80 -5.84
N PHE A 25 4.26 10.36 -5.74
CA PHE A 25 3.56 9.72 -6.86
C PHE A 25 2.79 10.73 -7.71
N GLY A 26 2.61 11.97 -7.24
CA GLY A 26 1.93 13.05 -7.98
C GLY A 26 0.41 12.91 -7.99
N ILE A 27 -0.17 12.13 -7.09
CA ILE A 27 -1.61 11.92 -6.99
C ILE A 27 -2.19 13.00 -6.08
N ALA A 28 -2.78 14.04 -6.68
CA ALA A 28 -3.21 15.23 -5.93
C ALA A 28 -4.23 14.93 -4.82
N ARG A 29 -5.12 13.96 -5.05
CA ARG A 29 -6.17 13.51 -4.12
C ARG A 29 -6.18 11.97 -4.05
N PRO A 30 -5.29 11.36 -3.25
CA PRO A 30 -5.18 9.91 -3.17
C PRO A 30 -6.43 9.28 -2.55
N ARG A 31 -6.93 8.23 -3.19
CA ARG A 31 -8.04 7.40 -2.72
C ARG A 31 -7.49 6.12 -2.08
N LEU A 32 -7.78 5.91 -0.80
CA LEU A 32 -7.29 4.79 -0.01
C LEU A 32 -8.41 3.78 0.26
N ALA A 33 -8.23 2.55 -0.19
CA ALA A 33 -9.10 1.44 0.17
C ALA A 33 -8.54 0.72 1.40
N ILE A 34 -9.27 0.74 2.52
CA ILE A 34 -8.85 0.17 3.80
C ILE A 34 -9.54 -1.20 3.97
N ALA A 35 -8.74 -2.27 3.98
CA ALA A 35 -9.27 -3.62 4.16
C ALA A 35 -9.76 -3.84 5.59
N GLY A 36 -10.74 -4.73 5.76
CA GLY A 36 -11.03 -5.32 7.05
C GLY A 36 -9.92 -6.29 7.50
N LEU A 37 -9.82 -6.53 8.81
CA LEU A 37 -8.98 -7.58 9.37
C LEU A 37 -9.61 -8.96 9.16
N ASN A 38 -10.91 -9.08 9.44
CA ASN A 38 -11.60 -10.35 9.38
C ASN A 38 -12.18 -10.63 7.98
N PRO A 39 -12.51 -11.89 7.67
CA PRO A 39 -13.29 -12.23 6.48
C PRO A 39 -14.56 -11.39 6.41
N HIS A 40 -14.95 -10.97 5.20
CA HIS A 40 -16.13 -10.13 5.00
C HIS A 40 -16.16 -8.84 5.84
N ALA A 41 -14.98 -8.34 6.26
CA ALA A 41 -14.87 -7.20 7.18
C ALA A 41 -15.71 -7.38 8.46
N GLY A 42 -15.75 -8.61 8.99
CA GLY A 42 -16.40 -8.94 10.25
C GLY A 42 -17.88 -9.28 10.13
N GLU A 43 -18.49 -9.16 8.94
CA GLU A 43 -19.91 -9.51 8.68
C GLU A 43 -20.86 -8.93 9.75
N GLY A 44 -20.80 -7.62 9.97
CA GLY A 44 -21.60 -6.93 10.98
C GLY A 44 -21.31 -7.35 12.44
N GLY A 45 -20.16 -7.98 12.68
CA GLY A 45 -19.75 -8.51 13.98
C GLY A 45 -19.90 -10.02 14.14
N ALA A 46 -20.49 -10.72 13.15
CA ALA A 46 -20.62 -12.17 13.18
C ALA A 46 -19.28 -12.91 13.01
N MET A 47 -18.28 -12.26 12.40
CA MET A 47 -16.95 -12.82 12.16
C MET A 47 -15.85 -11.97 12.81
N GLY A 48 -15.97 -11.70 14.11
CA GLY A 48 -15.02 -10.85 14.85
C GLY A 48 -15.44 -9.39 14.89
N SER A 49 -14.86 -8.62 15.82
CA SER A 49 -15.29 -7.26 16.14
C SER A 49 -14.25 -6.19 15.83
N GLU A 50 -13.03 -6.58 15.45
CA GLU A 50 -11.91 -5.68 15.19
C GLU A 50 -12.20 -4.71 14.05
N ASP A 51 -12.96 -5.10 13.04
CA ASP A 51 -13.36 -4.23 11.94
C ASP A 51 -14.19 -3.04 12.43
N THR A 52 -15.16 -3.29 13.30
CA THR A 52 -16.00 -2.25 13.90
C THR A 52 -15.26 -1.48 15.00
N ALA A 53 -14.45 -2.16 15.80
CA ALA A 53 -13.81 -1.58 16.99
C ALA A 53 -12.50 -0.84 16.69
N ILE A 54 -11.81 -1.19 15.59
CA ILE A 54 -10.45 -0.70 15.27
C ILE A 54 -10.41 -0.07 13.87
N VAL A 55 -10.86 -0.79 12.84
CA VAL A 55 -10.70 -0.34 11.45
C VAL A 55 -11.68 0.79 11.09
N ALA A 56 -12.96 0.65 11.44
CA ALA A 56 -13.97 1.67 11.17
C ALA A 56 -13.67 3.02 11.84
N PRO A 57 -13.28 3.10 13.12
CA PRO A 57 -12.84 4.36 13.73
C PRO A 57 -11.63 5.00 13.04
N ALA A 58 -10.71 4.18 12.50
CA ALA A 58 -9.57 4.70 11.74
C ALA A 58 -10.04 5.35 10.42
N VAL A 59 -10.95 4.69 9.71
CA VAL A 59 -11.54 5.23 8.47
C VAL A 59 -12.29 6.55 8.73
N GLU A 60 -13.10 6.63 9.79
CA GLU A 60 -13.82 7.87 10.13
C GLU A 60 -12.85 9.00 10.52
N THR A 61 -11.78 8.69 11.26
CA THR A 61 -10.73 9.67 11.57
C THR A 61 -10.08 10.22 10.30
N LEU A 62 -9.71 9.34 9.36
CA LEU A 62 -9.10 9.74 8.09
C LEU A 62 -10.05 10.60 7.23
N LYS A 63 -11.34 10.24 7.18
CA LYS A 63 -12.36 11.02 6.47
C LYS A 63 -12.56 12.40 7.09
N ALA A 64 -12.58 12.49 8.43
CA ALA A 64 -12.66 13.77 9.14
C ALA A 64 -11.47 14.69 8.84
N GLU A 65 -10.31 14.12 8.53
CA GLU A 65 -9.10 14.85 8.10
C GLU A 65 -9.09 15.20 6.60
N GLY A 66 -10.12 14.82 5.86
CA GLY A 66 -10.23 15.06 4.42
C GLY A 66 -9.41 14.10 3.56
N ILE A 67 -8.92 12.98 4.13
CA ILE A 67 -8.34 11.89 3.36
C ILE A 67 -9.50 11.06 2.78
N ASP A 68 -9.46 10.82 1.46
CA ASP A 68 -10.44 9.99 0.78
C ASP A 68 -10.17 8.51 1.09
N ALA A 69 -10.70 8.05 2.22
CA ALA A 69 -10.56 6.68 2.70
C ALA A 69 -11.92 5.96 2.67
N ILE A 70 -11.94 4.75 2.13
CA ILE A 70 -13.11 3.87 2.09
C ILE A 70 -12.80 2.54 2.77
N GLY A 71 -13.66 2.12 3.70
CA GLY A 71 -13.57 0.85 4.39
C GLY A 71 -14.31 0.83 5.73
N PRO A 72 -14.16 -0.24 6.54
CA PRO A 72 -13.44 -1.48 6.21
C PRO A 72 -14.07 -2.23 5.02
N LEU A 73 -13.25 -2.73 4.10
CA LEU A 73 -13.68 -3.49 2.92
C LEU A 73 -13.32 -4.98 3.03
N PRO A 74 -14.18 -5.91 2.57
CA PRO A 74 -13.81 -7.32 2.43
C PRO A 74 -12.62 -7.50 1.48
N ALA A 75 -11.50 -8.02 1.99
CA ALA A 75 -10.25 -8.09 1.25
C ALA A 75 -10.34 -8.92 -0.05
N ASP A 76 -11.15 -9.97 -0.05
CA ASP A 76 -11.41 -10.84 -1.20
C ASP A 76 -12.06 -10.10 -2.39
N THR A 77 -12.79 -9.02 -2.12
CA THR A 77 -13.47 -8.21 -3.15
C THR A 77 -12.65 -7.02 -3.64
N MET A 78 -11.52 -6.70 -3.01
CA MET A 78 -10.78 -5.46 -3.30
C MET A 78 -9.94 -5.52 -4.59
N PHE A 79 -9.41 -6.69 -4.96
CA PHE A 79 -8.28 -6.75 -5.89
C PHE A 79 -8.64 -7.06 -7.35
N HIS A 80 -9.91 -7.36 -7.65
CA HIS A 80 -10.34 -7.60 -9.02
C HIS A 80 -10.25 -6.32 -9.88
N PRO A 81 -10.11 -6.42 -11.22
CA PRO A 81 -9.82 -5.25 -12.08
C PRO A 81 -10.77 -4.06 -11.89
N ARG A 82 -12.08 -4.31 -11.80
CA ARG A 82 -13.10 -3.28 -11.57
C ARG A 82 -13.02 -2.60 -10.19
N ALA A 83 -12.65 -3.33 -9.13
CA ALA A 83 -12.47 -2.72 -7.81
C ALA A 83 -11.24 -1.81 -7.81
N ARG A 84 -10.14 -2.24 -8.43
CA ARG A 84 -8.90 -1.45 -8.50
C ARG A 84 -9.01 -0.13 -9.25
N THR A 85 -10.06 0.13 -10.02
CA THR A 85 -10.26 1.45 -10.64
C THR A 85 -10.77 2.50 -9.64
N THR A 86 -11.29 2.08 -8.48
CA THR A 86 -11.95 2.97 -7.52
C THR A 86 -11.00 3.56 -6.48
N TYR A 87 -9.76 3.07 -6.39
CA TYR A 87 -8.76 3.53 -5.42
C TYR A 87 -7.36 3.60 -6.03
N ASP A 88 -6.45 4.31 -5.36
CA ASP A 88 -5.06 4.46 -5.79
C ASP A 88 -4.09 3.62 -4.94
N ALA A 89 -4.45 3.33 -3.69
CA ALA A 89 -3.73 2.37 -2.85
C ALA A 89 -4.69 1.55 -1.97
N ALA A 90 -4.37 0.28 -1.78
CA ALA A 90 -5.02 -0.59 -0.80
C ALA A 90 -4.14 -0.70 0.45
N LEU A 91 -4.72 -0.44 1.62
CA LEU A 91 -4.09 -0.69 2.91
C LEU A 91 -4.67 -1.96 3.52
N CYS A 92 -3.83 -2.97 3.68
CA CYS A 92 -4.19 -4.26 4.25
C CYS A 92 -3.71 -4.37 5.70
N MET A 93 -4.40 -5.17 6.49
CA MET A 93 -4.15 -5.35 7.92
C MET A 93 -2.94 -6.24 8.20
N TYR A 94 -2.53 -7.07 7.23
CA TYR A 94 -1.35 -7.93 7.36
C TYR A 94 -0.73 -8.29 6.00
N HIS A 95 0.47 -8.87 6.07
CA HIS A 95 1.35 -9.14 4.95
C HIS A 95 0.68 -9.96 3.83
N ASP A 96 0.19 -11.16 4.13
CA ASP A 96 -0.34 -12.06 3.10
C ASP A 96 -1.66 -11.57 2.50
N GLN A 97 -2.43 -10.75 3.22
CA GLN A 97 -3.62 -10.09 2.71
C GLN A 97 -3.29 -9.13 1.54
N ALA A 98 -2.09 -8.54 1.54
CA ALA A 98 -1.61 -7.67 0.48
C ALA A 98 -0.75 -8.38 -0.57
N LEU A 99 0.22 -9.19 -0.12
CA LEU A 99 1.25 -9.69 -1.03
C LEU A 99 0.78 -10.82 -1.92
N ILE A 100 -0.16 -11.67 -1.46
CA ILE A 100 -0.76 -12.69 -2.32
C ILE A 100 -1.40 -12.02 -3.55
N PRO A 101 -2.38 -11.10 -3.42
CA PRO A 101 -3.00 -10.49 -4.59
C PRO A 101 -2.03 -9.65 -5.42
N ALA A 102 -1.09 -8.92 -4.79
CA ALA A 102 -0.10 -8.15 -5.53
C ALA A 102 0.79 -9.05 -6.41
N LYS A 103 1.26 -10.19 -5.88
CA LYS A 103 2.08 -11.15 -6.62
C LYS A 103 1.30 -11.89 -7.69
N THR A 104 0.02 -12.18 -7.48
CA THR A 104 -0.85 -12.74 -8.52
C THR A 104 -1.00 -11.77 -9.70
N LEU A 105 -1.03 -10.46 -9.43
CA LEU A 105 -1.22 -9.44 -10.48
C LEU A 105 0.08 -9.10 -11.22
N ALA A 106 1.23 -9.08 -10.55
CA ALA A 106 2.47 -8.54 -11.13
C ALA A 106 3.75 -9.15 -10.50
N PHE A 107 3.89 -10.48 -10.51
CA PHE A 107 4.99 -11.18 -9.84
C PHE A 107 6.40 -10.65 -10.19
N ASP A 108 6.70 -10.51 -11.48
CA ASP A 108 8.06 -10.14 -11.96
C ASP A 108 8.32 -8.62 -11.93
N GLU A 109 7.27 -7.81 -11.84
CA GLU A 109 7.33 -6.35 -11.98
C GLU A 109 7.07 -5.60 -10.67
N ALA A 110 6.67 -6.32 -9.61
CA ALA A 110 6.46 -5.73 -8.30
C ALA A 110 7.75 -5.09 -7.75
N VAL A 111 7.58 -3.95 -7.11
CA VAL A 111 8.66 -3.19 -6.47
C VAL A 111 8.25 -2.90 -5.03
N ASN A 112 9.14 -3.21 -4.09
CA ASN A 112 8.96 -2.80 -2.71
C ASN A 112 9.39 -1.33 -2.55
N VAL A 113 8.52 -0.50 -2.00
CA VAL A 113 8.78 0.91 -1.71
C VAL A 113 8.56 1.17 -0.22
N THR A 114 9.50 1.86 0.41
CA THR A 114 9.34 2.29 1.81
C THR A 114 8.89 3.74 1.85
N LEU A 115 7.66 3.95 2.33
CA LEU A 115 7.06 5.27 2.50
C LEU A 115 7.42 5.88 3.86
N GLY A 116 7.35 7.21 3.97
CA GLY A 116 7.55 7.95 5.21
C GLY A 116 9.00 8.26 5.57
N LEU A 117 9.97 7.75 4.82
CA LEU A 117 11.38 8.12 4.98
C LEU A 117 11.67 9.52 4.41
N PRO A 118 12.67 10.25 4.93
CA PRO A 118 13.05 11.56 4.38
C PRO A 118 13.70 11.49 2.99
N PHE A 119 13.90 10.29 2.45
CA PHE A 119 14.46 10.03 1.12
C PHE A 119 13.69 8.89 0.42
N ILE A 120 13.93 8.73 -0.88
CA ILE A 120 13.29 7.68 -1.69
C ILE A 120 14.05 6.37 -1.47
N ARG A 121 13.33 5.30 -1.12
CA ARG A 121 13.87 3.94 -1.02
C ARG A 121 12.97 2.95 -1.75
N THR A 122 13.52 2.30 -2.76
CA THR A 122 12.91 1.20 -3.51
C THR A 122 13.80 -0.05 -3.39
N SER A 123 13.22 -1.23 -3.58
CA SER A 123 13.92 -2.51 -3.52
C SER A 123 13.29 -3.50 -4.50
N PRO A 124 14.07 -4.43 -5.08
CA PRO A 124 13.51 -5.58 -5.79
C PRO A 124 12.63 -6.43 -4.84
N ASP A 125 11.71 -7.19 -5.41
CA ASP A 125 10.72 -8.02 -4.68
C ASP A 125 11.13 -9.52 -4.59
N HIS A 126 12.40 -9.83 -4.83
CA HIS A 126 12.97 -11.17 -4.69
C HIS A 126 13.97 -11.27 -3.53
N GLY A 127 14.24 -12.50 -3.10
CA GLY A 127 15.27 -12.82 -2.10
C GLY A 127 16.69 -12.83 -2.66
N THR A 128 17.64 -13.39 -1.91
CA THR A 128 19.07 -13.41 -2.27
C THR A 128 19.42 -14.38 -3.41
N ALA A 129 18.58 -15.40 -3.65
CA ALA A 129 18.77 -16.40 -4.71
C ALA A 129 20.19 -17.02 -4.71
N PHE A 130 20.66 -17.45 -3.52
CA PHE A 130 22.03 -17.98 -3.34
C PHE A 130 22.32 -19.19 -4.21
N ASP A 131 21.30 -19.99 -4.52
CA ASP A 131 21.37 -21.15 -5.39
C ASP A 131 21.74 -20.79 -6.84
N ILE A 132 21.56 -19.53 -7.27
CA ILE A 132 21.92 -19.05 -8.62
C ILE A 132 23.06 -18.02 -8.64
N ALA A 133 23.62 -17.69 -7.48
CA ALA A 133 24.72 -16.73 -7.38
C ALA A 133 25.93 -17.16 -8.22
N GLY A 134 26.46 -16.25 -9.04
CA GLY A 134 27.59 -16.53 -9.93
C GLY A 134 27.28 -17.39 -11.16
N LYS A 135 26.02 -17.86 -11.35
CA LYS A 135 25.63 -18.72 -12.48
C LYS A 135 25.21 -17.96 -13.74
N GLY A 136 25.05 -16.63 -13.67
CA GLY A 136 24.67 -15.81 -14.82
C GLY A 136 23.21 -15.96 -15.28
N ILE A 137 22.35 -16.61 -14.48
CA ILE A 137 20.94 -16.90 -14.82
C ILE A 137 19.93 -16.04 -14.03
N ALA A 138 20.41 -15.07 -13.25
CA ALA A 138 19.54 -14.16 -12.50
C ALA A 138 18.80 -13.20 -13.45
N ARG A 139 17.50 -13.03 -13.22
CA ARG A 139 16.67 -12.07 -13.97
C ARG A 139 16.76 -10.67 -13.34
N PRO A 140 17.18 -9.63 -14.09
CA PRO A 140 17.36 -8.29 -13.54
C PRO A 140 16.07 -7.44 -13.50
N ASP A 141 14.94 -7.98 -13.99
CA ASP A 141 13.70 -7.24 -14.24
C ASP A 141 13.22 -6.44 -13.02
N SER A 142 13.09 -7.08 -11.85
CA SER A 142 12.62 -6.42 -10.62
C SER A 142 13.57 -5.33 -10.13
N LEU A 143 14.89 -5.52 -10.26
CA LEU A 143 15.87 -4.48 -9.92
C LEU A 143 15.76 -3.28 -10.86
N ILE A 144 15.62 -3.53 -12.17
CA ILE A 144 15.41 -2.47 -13.16
C ILE A 144 14.11 -1.71 -12.88
N ALA A 145 13.02 -2.42 -12.56
CA ALA A 145 11.74 -1.83 -12.19
C ALA A 145 11.89 -0.94 -10.93
N ALA A 146 12.63 -1.40 -9.92
CA ALA A 146 12.90 -0.62 -8.71
C ALA A 146 13.65 0.69 -9.01
N LEU A 147 14.70 0.63 -9.83
CA LEU A 147 15.47 1.81 -10.25
C LEU A 147 14.62 2.80 -11.07
N ARG A 148 13.79 2.29 -11.97
CA ARG A 148 12.86 3.11 -12.77
C ARG A 148 11.84 3.82 -11.89
N LEU A 149 11.27 3.12 -10.91
CA LEU A 149 10.35 3.71 -9.96
C LEU A 149 11.03 4.79 -9.11
N ALA A 150 12.23 4.53 -8.58
CA ALA A 150 13.00 5.52 -7.83
C ALA A 150 13.22 6.81 -8.63
N ARG A 151 13.57 6.69 -9.91
CA ARG A 151 13.69 7.85 -10.82
C ARG A 151 12.37 8.60 -10.94
N ARG A 152 11.27 7.89 -11.22
CA ARG A 152 9.93 8.50 -11.37
C ARG A 152 9.54 9.30 -10.12
N LEU A 153 9.74 8.73 -8.93
CA LEU A 153 9.43 9.39 -7.66
C LEU A 153 10.29 10.64 -7.44
N ALA A 154 11.56 10.61 -7.83
CA ALA A 154 12.47 11.76 -7.73
C ALA A 154 12.02 12.91 -8.64
N ASP A 155 11.60 12.60 -9.86
CA ASP A 155 11.16 13.60 -10.85
C ASP A 155 9.83 14.26 -10.44
N SER A 156 8.90 13.47 -9.88
CA SER A 156 7.63 14.00 -9.33
C SER A 156 7.86 14.91 -8.13
N GLY A 157 8.74 14.53 -7.19
CA GLY A 157 9.04 15.37 -6.03
C GLY A 157 9.67 16.72 -6.38
N ARG A 158 10.49 16.77 -7.45
CA ARG A 158 11.03 18.04 -7.98
C ARG A 158 9.94 18.96 -8.52
N ARG A 159 8.98 18.40 -9.28
CA ARG A 159 7.83 19.16 -9.81
C ARG A 159 6.92 19.68 -8.71
N GLY A 160 6.67 18.89 -7.67
CA GLY A 160 5.90 19.33 -6.50
C GLY A 160 6.55 20.48 -5.73
N ARG A 161 7.88 20.47 -5.57
CA ARG A 161 8.62 21.58 -4.93
C ARG A 161 8.67 22.84 -5.80
N ALA A 162 8.85 22.70 -7.10
CA ALA A 162 8.87 23.83 -8.03
C ALA A 162 7.49 24.50 -8.19
N ALA A 163 6.39 23.77 -8.00
CA ALA A 163 5.03 24.34 -8.04
C ALA A 163 4.59 25.00 -6.72
N ALA A 164 5.33 24.78 -5.63
CA ALA A 164 5.04 25.31 -4.29
C ALA A 164 5.96 26.48 -3.88
N ALA A 165 6.91 26.87 -4.74
CA ALA A 165 7.82 28.00 -4.59
C ALA A 165 7.42 29.12 -5.55
#